data_AF-A0A109FEN3-F1
#
_entry.id   AF-A0A109FEN3-F1
#
_cell.length_a   1.000
_cell.length_b   1.000
_cell.length_c   1.000
_cell.angle_alpha   90.00
_cell.angle_beta   90.00
_cell.angle_gamma   90.00
#
_symmetry.space_group_name_H-M   'P 1'
#
loop_
_entity.id
_entity.type
_entity.pdbx_description
1 polymer ?
#
loop_
_entity_poly.entity_id
_entity_poly.type
_entity_poly.pdbx_seq_one_letter_code
_entity_poly.pdbx_strand_id
1 'polypeptide(L)'
;MQRAAPRYSRRTAADSDEVVAIAYDKRTGELRPIPARSLKDEKTRRSGRTIFTPRFSHFDRNNVASAQDPFRGLYTLFWILLFVGGFRTIYGRWIERGGLYRWQFAELISEDAWALALSDAVLVGTTVLCVPFAKVIARGWVRYYWTGLIFQHIAQTAYLFTAIRWTFHREWPWVQSGFLTLHALTMLMKVHSYCSLNGELAERARQMRKDEKELEKILEAESGGRRAAEVAAREAWEKACREETSALDDDPSSASTRPDLLAPPADPASTFSTQPSSEEEHVQATALRQRRVSGRRRSNSPLKHKAVPALSKPNPEEEPREGVETLTWHPQERIAPLAMAICDAKDALSSGGKENISFPQNVTFLNFLDYLLVPTLVYELEYPRTKTIRPLYVLEKTLATFGTFTLLVLIVEHFILPNMPRSDQTFFASVLDLALPFCVCYLLIFFIIFEAILNVFAEMTRFSDRAFYSDWWNSTSFDEFSRKWNRPVHTFLLRHVYATTISTYRLSKFSAAFITFLLSAAVHELVMLVVTKKVRLYLFLMQMAQLPLIMLGRARIFRQYPALGNLFFWIGLMSGFPLLAALYIRC
;
A
#
# COMPACT_ATOMS: atom_id res chain seq x y z
N MET A 1 60.70 14.83 -19.55
CA MET A 1 61.32 14.05 -20.64
C MET A 1 61.03 12.58 -20.41
N GLN A 2 60.68 11.89 -21.50
CA GLN A 2 60.08 10.56 -21.59
C GLN A 2 60.91 9.42 -20.97
N ARG A 3 60.22 8.38 -20.48
CA ARG A 3 60.46 6.98 -20.89
C ARG A 3 59.23 6.11 -20.57
N ALA A 4 58.92 5.21 -21.49
CA ALA A 4 57.65 4.51 -21.64
C ALA A 4 57.72 3.01 -21.30
N ALA A 5 56.53 2.45 -20.99
CA ALA A 5 56.05 1.05 -21.08
C ALA A 5 56.48 0.03 -20.01
N PRO A 6 55.68 -1.05 -19.71
CA PRO A 6 54.57 -1.59 -20.50
C PRO A 6 53.23 -1.85 -19.76
N ARG A 7 52.18 -2.03 -20.57
CA ARG A 7 50.84 -2.53 -20.17
C ARG A 7 50.95 -3.97 -19.65
N TYR A 8 50.34 -4.24 -18.50
CA TYR A 8 49.89 -5.59 -18.11
C TYR A 8 48.40 -5.54 -17.80
N SER A 9 47.64 -6.45 -18.42
CA SER A 9 46.21 -6.64 -18.19
C SER A 9 45.99 -7.16 -16.76
N ARG A 10 45.30 -6.40 -15.92
CA ARG A 10 44.82 -6.90 -14.62
C ARG A 10 43.34 -7.26 -14.77
N ARG A 11 43.06 -8.56 -14.84
CA ARG A 11 41.76 -9.11 -14.42
C ARG A 11 41.64 -8.78 -12.93
N THR A 12 40.75 -7.86 -12.57
CA THR A 12 40.31 -7.70 -11.18
C THR A 12 39.05 -8.53 -11.02
N ALA A 13 39.18 -9.63 -10.28
CA ALA A 13 38.06 -10.29 -9.65
C ALA A 13 37.31 -9.24 -8.81
N ALA A 14 36.03 -9.06 -9.09
CA ALA A 14 35.16 -8.21 -8.28
C ALA A 14 34.82 -8.97 -7.00
N ASP A 15 35.17 -8.34 -5.89
CA ASP A 15 34.91 -8.73 -4.51
C ASP A 15 33.43 -9.05 -4.27
N SER A 16 33.22 -10.16 -3.57
CA SER A 16 31.97 -10.57 -2.96
C SER A 16 31.89 -10.01 -1.54
N ASP A 17 31.43 -8.77 -1.40
CA ASP A 17 30.99 -8.23 -0.10
C ASP A 17 29.65 -8.88 0.29
N GLU A 18 29.70 -10.01 0.99
CA GLU A 18 28.54 -10.57 1.69
C GLU A 18 28.21 -9.70 2.92
N VAL A 19 27.34 -8.72 2.72
CA VAL A 19 26.68 -8.01 3.82
C VAL A 19 25.79 -8.99 4.59
N VAL A 20 26.28 -9.50 5.73
CA VAL A 20 25.49 -10.30 6.68
C VAL A 20 24.43 -9.38 7.29
N ALA A 21 23.18 -9.54 6.88
CA ALA A 21 22.08 -8.78 7.48
C ALA A 21 21.71 -9.40 8.83
N ILE A 22 21.55 -8.54 9.83
CA ILE A 22 21.31 -8.93 11.23
C ILE A 22 19.83 -8.66 11.56
N ALA A 23 19.10 -9.69 11.98
CA ALA A 23 17.73 -9.61 12.50
C ALA A 23 17.75 -9.54 14.03
N TYR A 24 17.05 -8.57 14.60
CA TYR A 24 16.85 -8.46 16.04
C TYR A 24 15.75 -9.43 16.52
N ASP A 25 16.12 -10.38 17.38
CA ASP A 25 15.22 -11.32 18.06
C ASP A 25 14.52 -10.63 19.24
N LYS A 26 13.20 -10.45 19.11
CA LYS A 26 12.41 -9.65 20.04
C LYS A 26 12.01 -10.39 21.32
N ARG A 27 12.22 -11.71 21.41
CA ARG A 27 11.95 -12.48 22.64
C ARG A 27 13.17 -12.61 23.53
N THR A 28 14.35 -12.74 22.94
CA THR A 28 15.62 -12.89 23.67
C THR A 28 16.39 -11.56 23.78
N GLY A 29 16.08 -10.57 22.93
CA GLY A 29 16.77 -9.28 22.90
C GLY A 29 18.11 -9.30 22.14
N GLU A 30 18.40 -10.38 21.43
CA GLU A 30 19.69 -10.62 20.78
C GLU A 30 19.65 -10.38 19.26
N LEU A 31 20.79 -10.02 18.70
CA LEU A 31 20.99 -9.78 17.28
C LEU A 31 21.42 -11.08 16.60
N ARG A 32 20.56 -11.65 15.74
CA ARG A 32 20.84 -12.88 14.99
C ARG A 32 21.25 -12.58 13.54
N PRO A 33 22.31 -13.18 13.00
CA PRO A 33 22.60 -13.11 11.57
C PRO A 33 21.55 -13.92 10.77
N ILE A 34 20.97 -13.29 9.74
CA ILE A 34 20.04 -13.97 8.84
C ILE A 34 20.87 -14.81 7.84
N PRO A 35 20.67 -16.14 7.74
CA PRO A 35 21.42 -16.95 6.78
C PRO A 35 21.20 -16.44 5.34
N ALA A 36 22.24 -16.48 4.50
CA ALA A 36 22.20 -15.94 3.13
C ALA A 36 21.04 -16.49 2.26
N ARG A 37 20.57 -17.70 2.57
CA ARG A 37 19.37 -18.32 1.97
C ARG A 37 18.08 -17.67 2.46
N SER A 38 17.96 -17.42 3.77
CA SER A 38 16.89 -16.59 4.33
C SER A 38 16.99 -15.19 3.77
N LEU A 39 18.15 -14.58 3.52
CA LEU A 39 18.14 -13.22 2.95
C LEU A 39 17.50 -13.10 1.56
N LYS A 40 17.72 -14.08 0.66
CA LYS A 40 17.05 -14.11 -0.65
C LYS A 40 15.58 -14.54 -0.51
N ASP A 41 15.29 -15.60 0.24
CA ASP A 41 13.92 -16.08 0.39
C ASP A 41 13.07 -15.17 1.29
N GLU A 42 13.60 -14.60 2.36
CA GLU A 42 13.00 -13.58 3.24
C GLU A 42 12.84 -12.24 2.54
N LYS A 43 13.80 -11.76 1.73
CA LYS A 43 13.54 -10.61 0.83
C LYS A 43 12.38 -10.93 -0.10
N THR A 44 12.28 -12.14 -0.64
CA THR A 44 11.18 -12.54 -1.54
C THR A 44 9.86 -12.83 -0.79
N ARG A 45 9.91 -13.32 0.46
CA ARG A 45 8.79 -13.66 1.36
C ARG A 45 8.18 -12.40 1.99
N ARG A 46 9.02 -11.43 2.41
CA ARG A 46 8.61 -10.11 2.90
C ARG A 46 8.20 -9.16 1.77
N SER A 47 8.81 -9.30 0.59
CA SER A 47 8.48 -8.49 -0.60
C SER A 47 7.01 -8.60 -1.03
N GLY A 48 6.33 -9.72 -0.75
CA GLY A 48 4.92 -9.90 -1.13
C GLY A 48 3.91 -9.25 -0.17
N ARG A 49 4.34 -8.72 0.97
CA ARG A 49 3.49 -7.96 1.90
C ARG A 49 3.69 -6.47 1.63
N THR A 50 2.61 -5.70 1.69
CA THR A 50 2.73 -4.25 1.78
C THR A 50 3.37 -3.95 3.12
N ILE A 51 4.67 -3.63 3.12
CA ILE A 51 5.43 -3.38 4.34
C ILE A 51 5.08 -1.98 4.80
N PHE A 52 4.24 -1.91 5.82
CA PHE A 52 4.00 -0.67 6.54
C PHE A 52 5.20 -0.38 7.44
N THR A 53 5.71 0.84 7.38
CA THR A 53 6.85 1.28 8.19
C THR A 53 6.55 2.61 8.86
N PRO A 54 7.05 2.88 10.07
CA PRO A 54 6.88 4.18 10.70
C PRO A 54 7.46 5.30 9.83
N ARG A 55 6.60 6.22 9.36
CA ARG A 55 6.95 7.37 8.51
C ARG A 55 6.06 8.56 8.87
N PHE A 56 6.62 9.75 8.82
CA PHE A 56 5.85 10.99 8.94
C PHE A 56 5.27 11.38 7.58
N SER A 57 4.17 12.15 7.61
CA SER A 57 3.65 12.76 6.40
C SER A 57 4.64 13.80 5.87
N HIS A 58 4.58 14.10 4.57
CA HIS A 58 5.52 15.05 3.96
C HIS A 58 5.38 16.45 4.58
N PHE A 59 4.16 16.96 4.79
CA PHE A 59 3.94 18.30 5.36
C PHE A 59 3.83 18.30 6.90
N ASP A 60 4.19 17.20 7.58
CA ASP A 60 4.19 17.14 9.05
C ASP A 60 5.34 18.00 9.61
N ARG A 61 5.06 18.85 10.60
CA ARG A 61 6.07 19.68 11.29
C ARG A 61 7.21 18.84 11.88
N ASN A 62 6.93 17.60 12.27
CA ASN A 62 7.93 16.71 12.86
C ASN A 62 8.84 16.03 11.82
N ASN A 63 8.56 16.22 10.52
CA ASN A 63 9.37 15.67 9.45
C ASN A 63 10.61 16.55 9.22
N VAL A 64 11.77 16.07 9.69
CA VAL A 64 13.05 16.78 9.57
C VAL A 64 13.42 17.04 8.11
N ALA A 65 13.13 16.10 7.21
CA ALA A 65 13.45 16.24 5.79
C ALA A 65 12.66 17.38 5.14
N SER A 66 11.35 17.48 5.42
CA SER A 66 10.54 18.59 4.92
C SER A 66 10.88 19.91 5.61
N ALA A 67 11.36 19.86 6.85
CA ALA A 67 11.73 21.07 7.59
C ALA A 67 12.94 21.78 6.96
N GLN A 68 13.83 21.02 6.31
CA GLN A 68 15.05 21.47 5.64
C GLN A 68 14.85 21.77 4.14
N ASP A 69 13.63 21.63 3.61
CA ASP A 69 13.34 21.89 2.19
C ASP A 69 13.50 23.39 1.86
N PRO A 70 14.31 23.76 0.84
CA PRO A 70 14.49 25.15 0.43
C PRO A 70 13.18 25.84 0.01
N PHE A 71 12.16 25.08 -0.43
CA PHE A 71 10.87 25.62 -0.88
C PHE A 71 9.84 25.78 0.24
N ARG A 72 10.19 25.50 1.50
CA ARG A 72 9.30 25.68 2.65
C ARG A 72 8.79 27.12 2.79
N GLY A 73 9.58 28.10 2.38
CA GLY A 73 9.17 29.51 2.34
C GLY A 73 7.98 29.75 1.40
N LEU A 74 7.97 29.15 0.21
CA LEU A 74 6.86 29.26 -0.74
C LEU A 74 5.60 28.56 -0.22
N TYR A 75 5.74 27.42 0.43
CA TYR A 75 4.62 26.74 1.10
C TYR A 75 3.98 27.63 2.17
N THR A 76 4.81 28.29 2.98
CA THR A 76 4.32 29.21 4.03
C THR A 76 3.64 30.44 3.40
N LEU A 77 4.25 31.01 2.37
CA LEU A 77 3.69 32.14 1.62
C LEU A 77 2.34 31.79 0.98
N PHE A 78 2.20 30.59 0.40
CA PHE A 78 0.94 30.11 -0.17
C PHE A 78 -0.21 30.18 0.84
N TRP A 79 0.01 29.67 2.07
CA TRP A 79 -1.00 29.74 3.13
C TRP A 79 -1.30 31.15 3.60
N ILE A 80 -0.28 32.01 3.71
CA ILE A 80 -0.48 33.44 4.04
C ILE A 80 -1.33 34.12 2.96
N LEU A 81 -1.03 33.90 1.69
CA LEU A 81 -1.79 34.48 0.56
C LEU A 81 -3.25 33.99 0.55
N LEU A 82 -3.48 32.70 0.79
CA LEU A 82 -4.85 32.17 0.89
C LEU A 82 -5.59 32.73 2.09
N PHE A 83 -4.95 32.85 3.24
CA PHE A 83 -5.56 33.41 4.44
C PHE A 83 -5.92 34.89 4.23
N VAL A 84 -5.00 35.70 3.72
CA VAL A 84 -5.23 37.12 3.43
C VAL A 84 -6.31 37.29 2.35
N GLY A 85 -6.27 36.48 1.30
CA GLY A 85 -7.28 36.49 0.23
C GLY A 85 -8.67 36.10 0.73
N GLY A 86 -8.77 35.06 1.56
CA GLY A 86 -10.00 34.64 2.21
C GLY A 86 -10.53 35.73 3.17
N PHE A 87 -9.67 36.31 3.99
CA PHE A 87 -10.02 37.39 4.91
C PHE A 87 -10.51 38.64 4.17
N ARG A 88 -9.80 39.07 3.11
CA ARG A 88 -10.23 40.19 2.25
C ARG A 88 -11.63 39.93 1.67
N THR A 89 -11.89 38.71 1.25
CA THR A 89 -13.18 38.31 0.67
C THR A 89 -14.30 38.41 1.71
N ILE A 90 -14.06 37.91 2.92
CA ILE A 90 -15.01 38.01 4.04
C ILE A 90 -15.26 39.48 4.42
N TYR A 91 -14.19 40.26 4.55
CA TYR A 91 -14.25 41.67 4.95
C TYR A 91 -14.98 42.55 3.93
N GLY A 92 -14.68 42.40 2.64
CA GLY A 92 -15.35 43.15 1.57
C GLY A 92 -16.86 42.92 1.57
N ARG A 93 -17.29 41.67 1.75
CA ARG A 93 -18.72 41.35 1.85
C ARG A 93 -19.38 41.91 3.11
N TRP A 94 -18.68 41.91 4.24
CA TRP A 94 -19.21 42.47 5.48
C TRP A 94 -19.56 43.95 5.29
N ILE A 95 -18.69 44.71 4.62
CA ILE A 95 -18.94 46.11 4.27
C ILE A 95 -20.13 46.25 3.31
N GLU A 96 -20.17 45.46 2.24
CA GLU A 96 -21.19 45.61 1.18
C GLU A 96 -22.60 45.19 1.60
N ARG A 97 -22.76 44.16 2.44
CA ARG A 97 -24.06 43.55 2.76
C ARG A 97 -24.48 43.65 4.23
N GLY A 98 -23.62 44.20 5.11
CA GLY A 98 -23.94 44.42 6.52
C GLY A 98 -24.20 43.16 7.36
N GLY A 99 -23.96 41.95 6.83
CA GLY A 99 -24.24 40.68 7.49
C GLY A 99 -23.13 39.65 7.29
N LEU A 100 -22.97 38.77 8.27
CA LEU A 100 -22.09 37.60 8.18
C LEU A 100 -22.66 36.58 7.17
N TYR A 101 -21.74 35.93 6.46
CA TYR A 101 -21.91 34.87 5.46
C TYR A 101 -23.30 34.18 5.41
N ARG A 102 -24.02 34.32 4.28
CA ARG A 102 -25.16 33.43 3.97
C ARG A 102 -24.57 32.14 3.43
N TRP A 103 -24.54 31.10 4.25
CA TRP A 103 -23.87 29.82 3.95
C TRP A 103 -24.63 28.98 2.94
N GLN A 104 -24.90 29.49 1.74
CA GLN A 104 -25.71 28.78 0.74
C GLN A 104 -25.09 27.43 0.35
N PHE A 105 -23.77 27.35 0.25
CA PHE A 105 -23.11 26.06 0.03
C PHE A 105 -23.10 25.17 1.29
N ALA A 106 -23.03 25.71 2.50
CA ALA A 106 -23.11 24.88 3.70
C ALA A 106 -24.54 24.38 3.96
N GLU A 107 -25.56 25.17 3.61
CA GLU A 107 -26.96 24.77 3.58
C GLU A 107 -27.12 23.56 2.63
N LEU A 108 -26.56 23.62 1.42
CA LEU A 108 -26.55 22.49 0.46
C LEU A 108 -25.88 21.22 1.02
N ILE A 109 -24.86 21.37 1.87
CA ILE A 109 -24.20 20.24 2.54
C ILE A 109 -25.09 19.70 3.67
N SER A 110 -25.73 20.59 4.43
CA SER A 110 -26.44 20.28 5.66
C SER A 110 -27.92 19.89 5.48
N GLU A 111 -28.51 20.12 4.30
CA GLU A 111 -29.95 20.00 4.01
C GLU A 111 -30.58 18.70 4.53
N ASP A 112 -29.83 17.60 4.49
CA ASP A 112 -30.31 16.25 4.84
C ASP A 112 -29.25 15.47 5.66
N ALA A 113 -28.44 16.19 6.43
CA ALA A 113 -27.25 15.64 7.09
C ALA A 113 -27.54 14.46 8.04
N TRP A 114 -28.68 14.48 8.74
CA TRP A 114 -29.06 13.38 9.64
C TRP A 114 -29.40 12.09 8.88
N ALA A 115 -30.18 12.21 7.80
CA ALA A 115 -30.50 11.07 6.95
C ALA A 115 -29.24 10.49 6.29
N LEU A 116 -28.31 11.36 5.89
CA LEU A 116 -26.99 10.96 5.39
C LEU A 116 -26.20 10.20 6.45
N ALA A 117 -26.09 10.73 7.67
CA ALA A 117 -25.35 10.11 8.77
C ALA A 117 -25.94 8.75 9.16
N LEU A 118 -27.27 8.62 9.21
CA LEU A 118 -27.93 7.33 9.47
C LEU A 118 -27.70 6.32 8.34
N SER A 119 -27.85 6.76 7.08
CA SER A 119 -27.61 5.90 5.91
C SER A 119 -26.17 5.43 5.87
N ASP A 120 -25.24 6.30 6.21
CA ASP A 120 -23.82 5.99 6.31
C ASP A 120 -23.52 5.01 7.45
N ALA A 121 -24.11 5.21 8.63
CA ALA A 121 -23.97 4.29 9.75
C ALA A 121 -24.51 2.89 9.43
N VAL A 122 -25.64 2.78 8.73
CA VAL A 122 -26.17 1.51 8.24
C VAL A 122 -25.20 0.88 7.24
N LEU A 123 -24.73 1.65 6.26
CA LEU A 123 -23.80 1.19 5.24
C LEU A 123 -22.49 0.67 5.86
N VAL A 124 -21.88 1.43 6.77
CA VAL A 124 -20.70 1.01 7.54
C VAL A 124 -21.02 -0.21 8.40
N GLY A 125 -22.17 -0.24 9.08
CA GLY A 125 -22.62 -1.36 9.90
C GLY A 125 -22.74 -2.68 9.11
N THR A 126 -23.25 -2.64 7.88
CA THR A 126 -23.35 -3.83 7.03
C THR A 126 -21.99 -4.43 6.69
N THR A 127 -20.91 -3.64 6.67
CA THR A 127 -19.56 -4.15 6.38
C THR A 127 -19.05 -5.11 7.45
N VAL A 128 -19.55 -5.02 8.68
CA VAL A 128 -19.19 -5.91 9.79
C VAL A 128 -19.58 -7.37 9.50
N LEU A 129 -20.53 -7.60 8.58
CA LEU A 129 -20.91 -8.94 8.10
C LEU A 129 -19.77 -9.68 7.40
N CYS A 130 -18.68 -9.00 7.01
CA CYS A 130 -17.50 -9.67 6.50
C CYS A 130 -16.75 -10.50 7.56
N VAL A 131 -16.90 -10.16 8.85
CA VAL A 131 -16.27 -10.89 9.97
C VAL A 131 -16.88 -12.29 10.17
N PRO A 132 -18.22 -12.48 10.28
CA PRO A 132 -18.79 -13.82 10.35
C PRO A 132 -18.47 -14.63 9.08
N PHE A 133 -18.46 -14.00 7.90
CA PHE A 133 -17.99 -14.67 6.67
C PHE A 133 -16.53 -15.17 6.79
N ALA A 134 -15.62 -14.34 7.28
CA ALA A 134 -14.23 -14.75 7.53
C ALA A 134 -14.13 -15.85 8.61
N LYS A 135 -14.98 -15.83 9.65
CA LYS A 135 -15.04 -16.89 10.67
C LYS A 135 -15.50 -18.23 10.09
N VAL A 136 -16.50 -18.23 9.21
CA VAL A 136 -16.97 -19.44 8.51
C VAL A 136 -15.85 -20.06 7.66
N ILE A 137 -15.09 -19.21 6.97
CA ILE A 137 -13.93 -19.66 6.19
C ILE A 137 -12.81 -20.19 7.10
N ALA A 138 -12.52 -19.50 8.21
CA ALA A 138 -11.49 -19.89 9.18
C ALA A 138 -11.80 -21.22 9.88
N ARG A 139 -13.08 -21.50 10.17
CA ARG A 139 -13.55 -22.78 10.70
C ARG A 139 -13.53 -23.91 9.66
N GLY A 140 -13.28 -23.59 8.40
CA GLY A 140 -13.12 -24.57 7.33
C GLY A 140 -14.44 -25.07 6.72
N TRP A 141 -15.59 -24.48 7.07
CA TRP A 141 -16.90 -24.87 6.56
C TRP A 141 -17.03 -24.63 5.06
N VAL A 142 -16.40 -23.57 4.56
CA VAL A 142 -16.43 -23.17 3.15
C VAL A 142 -14.99 -23.06 2.61
N ARG A 143 -14.80 -23.44 1.35
CA ARG A 143 -13.54 -23.21 0.63
C ARG A 143 -13.52 -21.79 0.09
N TYR A 144 -12.44 -21.05 0.34
CA TYR A 144 -12.38 -19.67 -0.13
C TYR A 144 -12.39 -19.59 -1.66
N TYR A 145 -11.52 -20.38 -2.31
CA TYR A 145 -11.46 -20.41 -3.77
C TYR A 145 -12.64 -21.19 -4.37
N TRP A 146 -13.25 -20.56 -5.38
CA TRP A 146 -14.56 -20.84 -5.99
C TRP A 146 -15.75 -20.36 -5.16
N THR A 147 -16.15 -21.08 -4.12
CA THR A 147 -17.43 -20.80 -3.44
C THR A 147 -17.41 -19.52 -2.60
N GLY A 148 -16.38 -19.33 -1.78
CA GLY A 148 -16.22 -18.09 -1.00
C GLY A 148 -16.05 -16.85 -1.88
N LEU A 149 -15.28 -16.96 -2.95
CA LEU A 149 -15.04 -15.85 -3.88
C LEU A 149 -16.31 -15.40 -4.62
N ILE A 150 -17.13 -16.34 -5.08
CA ILE A 150 -18.42 -16.02 -5.73
C ILE A 150 -19.35 -15.32 -4.74
N PHE A 151 -19.49 -15.87 -3.53
CA PHE A 151 -20.32 -15.26 -2.49
C PHE A 151 -19.83 -13.84 -2.13
N GLN A 152 -18.52 -13.66 -1.97
CA GLN A 152 -17.91 -12.36 -1.72
C GLN A 152 -18.26 -11.36 -2.82
N HIS A 153 -18.09 -11.70 -4.10
CA HIS A 153 -18.36 -10.78 -5.20
C HIS A 153 -19.86 -10.47 -5.38
N ILE A 154 -20.74 -11.45 -5.14
CA ILE A 154 -22.19 -11.23 -5.13
C ILE A 154 -22.56 -10.24 -4.02
N ALA A 155 -22.08 -10.47 -2.80
CA ALA A 155 -22.35 -9.58 -1.67
C ALA A 155 -21.78 -8.17 -1.89
N GLN A 156 -20.58 -8.07 -2.44
CA GLN A 156 -19.92 -6.80 -2.80
C GLN A 156 -20.69 -6.02 -3.86
N THR A 157 -21.15 -6.71 -4.91
CA THR A 157 -21.97 -6.11 -5.97
C THR A 157 -23.31 -5.65 -5.41
N ALA A 158 -23.98 -6.48 -4.61
CA ALA A 158 -25.24 -6.13 -3.98
C ALA A 158 -25.12 -4.93 -3.03
N TYR A 159 -24.04 -4.88 -2.24
CA TYR A 159 -23.73 -3.75 -1.36
C TYR A 159 -23.58 -2.44 -2.15
N LEU A 160 -22.74 -2.43 -3.19
CA LEU A 160 -22.51 -1.22 -3.99
C LEU A 160 -23.77 -0.81 -4.75
N PHE A 161 -24.49 -1.77 -5.33
CA PHE A 161 -25.76 -1.53 -6.03
C PHE A 161 -26.80 -0.92 -5.09
N THR A 162 -26.92 -1.43 -3.86
CA THR A 162 -27.85 -0.90 -2.86
C THR A 162 -27.49 0.53 -2.46
N ALA A 163 -26.21 0.81 -2.21
CA ALA A 163 -25.74 2.16 -1.87
C ALA A 163 -26.05 3.16 -2.98
N ILE A 164 -25.77 2.80 -4.24
CA ILE A 164 -26.06 3.65 -5.40
C ILE A 164 -27.57 3.80 -5.61
N ARG A 165 -28.34 2.71 -5.54
CA ARG A 165 -29.79 2.78 -5.70
C ARG A 165 -30.44 3.68 -4.65
N TRP A 166 -29.89 3.68 -3.44
CA TRP A 166 -30.32 4.53 -2.34
C TRP A 166 -30.06 6.02 -2.61
N THR A 167 -28.88 6.40 -3.13
CA THR A 167 -28.61 7.81 -3.49
C THR A 167 -29.58 8.31 -4.56
N PHE A 168 -29.90 7.49 -5.56
CA PHE A 168 -30.90 7.83 -6.58
C PHE A 168 -32.32 7.92 -6.03
N HIS A 169 -32.69 7.08 -5.05
CA HIS A 169 -34.03 7.08 -4.48
C HIS A 169 -34.28 8.27 -3.55
N ARG A 170 -33.27 8.68 -2.78
CA ARG A 170 -33.33 9.84 -1.87
C ARG A 170 -33.25 11.19 -2.57
N GLU A 171 -32.87 11.20 -3.84
CA GLU A 171 -32.71 12.39 -4.68
C GLU A 171 -31.72 13.45 -4.16
N TRP A 172 -30.83 13.08 -3.23
CA TRP A 172 -29.94 14.02 -2.55
C TRP A 172 -29.12 14.94 -3.46
N PRO A 173 -28.73 16.13 -2.95
CA PRO A 173 -27.73 16.98 -3.56
C PRO A 173 -26.45 16.23 -3.94
N TRP A 174 -25.76 16.76 -4.94
CA TRP A 174 -24.57 16.15 -5.52
C TRP A 174 -23.44 15.91 -4.49
N VAL A 175 -23.33 16.78 -3.47
CA VAL A 175 -22.32 16.64 -2.41
C VAL A 175 -22.60 15.41 -1.55
N GLN A 176 -23.83 15.23 -1.09
CA GLN A 176 -24.24 14.11 -0.23
C GLN A 176 -24.22 12.78 -1.00
N SER A 177 -24.72 12.79 -2.24
CA SER A 177 -24.67 11.64 -3.15
C SER A 177 -23.23 11.22 -3.46
N GLY A 178 -22.34 12.21 -3.68
CA GLY A 178 -20.92 11.98 -3.85
C GLY A 178 -20.26 11.42 -2.59
N PHE A 179 -20.55 11.99 -1.41
CA PHE A 179 -20.03 11.51 -0.14
C PHE A 179 -20.40 10.05 0.12
N LEU A 180 -21.69 9.70 0.08
CA LEU A 180 -22.12 8.33 0.38
C LEU A 180 -21.52 7.34 -0.62
N THR A 181 -21.42 7.71 -1.90
CA THR A 181 -20.85 6.86 -2.95
C THR A 181 -19.35 6.63 -2.77
N LEU A 182 -18.60 7.70 -2.51
CA LEU A 182 -17.16 7.60 -2.22
C LEU A 182 -16.93 6.78 -0.96
N HIS A 183 -17.71 7.00 0.09
CA HIS A 183 -17.59 6.25 1.33
C HIS A 183 -17.94 4.76 1.11
N ALA A 184 -19.00 4.46 0.36
CA ALA A 184 -19.36 3.11 -0.07
C ALA A 184 -18.21 2.42 -0.81
N LEU A 185 -17.57 3.09 -1.76
CA LEU A 185 -16.41 2.56 -2.50
C LEU A 185 -15.21 2.30 -1.58
N THR A 186 -14.90 3.22 -0.66
CA THR A 186 -13.80 3.01 0.30
C THR A 186 -14.06 1.81 1.23
N MET A 187 -15.28 1.69 1.73
CA MET A 187 -15.70 0.57 2.58
C MET A 187 -15.70 -0.75 1.80
N LEU A 188 -16.13 -0.75 0.54
CA LEU A 188 -16.06 -1.90 -0.35
C LEU A 188 -14.62 -2.38 -0.56
N MET A 189 -13.69 -1.46 -0.82
CA MET A 189 -12.26 -1.78 -0.94
C MET A 189 -11.71 -2.36 0.36
N LYS A 190 -12.07 -1.80 1.52
CA LYS A 190 -11.67 -2.34 2.83
C LYS A 190 -12.17 -3.75 3.04
N VAL A 191 -13.47 -3.99 2.84
CA VAL A 191 -14.10 -5.32 2.94
C VAL A 191 -13.43 -6.31 1.98
N HIS A 192 -13.18 -5.90 0.74
CA HIS A 192 -12.49 -6.71 -0.24
C HIS A 192 -11.09 -7.13 0.24
N SER A 193 -10.30 -6.18 0.74
CA SER A 193 -8.96 -6.49 1.22
C SER A 193 -8.98 -7.42 2.44
N TYR A 194 -9.92 -7.22 3.37
CA TYR A 194 -10.05 -8.06 4.56
C TYR A 194 -10.45 -9.51 4.21
N CYS A 195 -11.49 -9.68 3.39
CA CYS A 195 -11.93 -11.01 2.94
C CYS A 195 -10.85 -11.72 2.11
N SER A 196 -10.16 -10.98 1.22
CA SER A 196 -9.12 -11.52 0.36
C SER A 196 -7.93 -12.07 1.15
N LEU A 197 -7.42 -11.32 2.13
CA LEU A 197 -6.30 -11.78 2.94
C LEU A 197 -6.71 -12.96 3.84
N ASN A 198 -7.82 -12.86 4.58
CA ASN A 198 -8.27 -13.93 5.47
C ASN A 198 -8.64 -15.20 4.71
N GLY A 199 -9.21 -15.07 3.51
CA GLY A 199 -9.48 -16.18 2.62
C GLY A 199 -8.22 -16.92 2.18
N GLU A 200 -7.16 -16.18 1.86
CA GLU A 200 -5.88 -16.77 1.50
C GLU A 200 -5.17 -17.43 2.70
N LEU A 201 -5.19 -16.78 3.86
CA LEU A 201 -4.64 -17.34 5.10
C LEU A 201 -5.37 -18.62 5.51
N ALA A 202 -6.69 -18.67 5.36
CA ALA A 202 -7.47 -19.87 5.65
C ALA A 202 -7.13 -21.05 4.73
N GLU A 203 -6.92 -20.82 3.43
CA GLU A 203 -6.52 -21.90 2.52
C GLU A 203 -5.12 -22.41 2.84
N ARG A 204 -4.19 -21.50 3.20
CA ARG A 204 -2.84 -21.86 3.66
C ARG A 204 -2.87 -22.66 4.96
N ALA A 205 -3.65 -22.21 5.95
CA ALA A 205 -3.82 -22.94 7.21
C ALA A 205 -4.44 -24.33 6.99
N ARG A 206 -5.36 -24.46 6.03
CA ARG A 206 -5.91 -25.77 5.64
C ARG A 206 -4.86 -26.66 4.99
N GLN A 207 -4.00 -26.11 4.12
CA GLN A 207 -2.92 -26.87 3.49
C GLN A 207 -1.89 -27.32 4.53
N MET A 208 -1.46 -26.41 5.40
CA MET A 208 -0.56 -26.72 6.53
C MET A 208 -1.10 -27.86 7.39
N ARG A 209 -2.39 -27.86 7.76
CA ARG A 209 -3.00 -28.97 8.52
C ARG A 209 -3.03 -30.30 7.77
N LYS A 210 -3.01 -30.30 6.44
CA LYS A 210 -2.89 -31.54 5.65
C LYS A 210 -1.46 -32.04 5.66
N ASP A 211 -0.52 -31.12 5.46
CA ASP A 211 0.91 -31.41 5.49
C ASP A 211 1.29 -31.94 6.88
N GLU A 212 0.82 -31.31 7.98
CA GLU A 212 1.01 -31.82 9.35
C GLU A 212 0.50 -33.26 9.54
N LYS A 213 -0.70 -33.58 9.02
CA LYS A 213 -1.25 -34.95 9.09
C LYS A 213 -0.47 -35.95 8.23
N GLU A 214 0.06 -35.50 7.09
CA GLU A 214 0.90 -36.34 6.24
C GLU A 214 2.26 -36.58 6.90
N LEU A 215 2.82 -35.56 7.55
CA LEU A 215 4.03 -35.67 8.36
C LEU A 215 3.83 -36.68 9.49
N GLU A 216 2.76 -36.55 10.27
CA GLU A 216 2.46 -37.46 11.38
C GLU A 216 2.37 -38.93 10.90
N LYS A 217 1.70 -39.19 9.78
CA LYS A 217 1.62 -40.54 9.20
C LYS A 217 2.98 -41.09 8.78
N ILE A 218 3.82 -40.26 8.16
CA ILE A 218 5.17 -40.68 7.75
C ILE A 218 6.03 -40.94 9.00
N LEU A 219 5.91 -40.10 10.02
CA LEU A 219 6.64 -40.28 11.28
C LEU A 219 6.24 -41.58 11.99
N GLU A 220 4.95 -41.90 12.03
CA GLU A 220 4.45 -43.16 12.60
C GLU A 220 4.89 -44.39 11.79
N ALA A 221 4.90 -44.30 10.46
CA ALA A 221 5.22 -45.43 9.59
C ALA A 221 6.73 -45.71 9.45
N GLU A 222 7.56 -44.67 9.37
CA GLU A 222 8.96 -44.79 8.94
C GLU A 222 9.99 -44.48 10.04
N SER A 223 9.61 -43.76 11.11
CA SER A 223 10.57 -43.25 12.11
C SER A 223 10.36 -43.76 13.54
N GLY A 224 9.41 -44.65 13.77
CA GLY A 224 9.11 -45.17 15.12
C GLY A 224 8.43 -44.13 16.04
N GLY A 225 7.84 -43.09 15.45
CA GLY A 225 7.13 -42.02 16.15
C GLY A 225 7.90 -40.70 16.24
N ARG A 226 7.17 -39.63 16.58
CA ARG A 226 7.66 -38.24 16.54
C ARG A 226 8.94 -37.99 17.35
N ARG A 227 9.07 -38.59 18.54
CA ARG A 227 10.25 -38.41 19.40
C ARG A 227 11.52 -39.01 18.80
N ALA A 228 11.42 -40.17 18.18
CA ALA A 228 12.56 -40.83 17.56
C ALA A 228 13.07 -40.05 16.34
N ALA A 229 12.15 -39.50 15.53
CA ALA A 229 12.51 -38.60 14.44
C ALA A 229 13.14 -37.28 14.93
N GLU A 230 12.64 -36.69 16.01
CA GLU A 230 13.22 -35.47 16.59
C GLU A 230 14.65 -35.72 17.09
N VAL A 231 14.93 -36.89 17.69
CA VAL A 231 16.29 -37.30 18.09
C VAL A 231 17.19 -37.52 16.87
N ALA A 232 16.73 -38.27 15.87
CA ALA A 232 17.49 -38.52 14.64
C ALA A 232 17.82 -37.22 13.87
N ALA A 233 16.90 -36.25 13.88
CA ALA A 233 17.12 -34.94 13.27
C ALA A 233 18.14 -34.08 14.06
N ARG A 234 18.11 -34.16 15.40
CA ARG A 234 19.12 -33.50 16.25
C ARG A 234 20.51 -34.09 16.05
N GLU A 235 20.62 -35.42 16.00
CA GLU A 235 21.90 -36.10 15.73
C GLU A 235 22.45 -35.72 14.34
N ALA A 236 21.58 -35.62 13.33
CA ALA A 236 21.96 -35.19 11.98
C ALA A 236 22.43 -33.72 11.95
N TRP A 237 21.76 -32.84 12.71
CA TRP A 237 22.18 -31.44 12.86
C TRP A 237 23.53 -31.33 13.56
N GLU A 238 23.73 -32.01 14.70
CA GLU A 238 25.00 -31.99 15.42
C GLU A 238 26.15 -32.55 14.57
N LYS A 239 25.89 -33.59 13.78
CA LYS A 239 26.87 -34.14 12.85
C LYS A 239 27.28 -33.10 11.81
N ALA A 240 26.30 -32.38 11.24
CA ALA A 240 26.58 -31.31 10.29
C ALA A 240 27.36 -30.13 10.93
N CYS A 241 27.08 -29.77 12.19
CA CYS A 241 27.85 -28.76 12.93
C CYS A 241 29.30 -29.22 13.18
N ARG A 242 29.50 -30.50 13.53
CA ARG A 242 30.84 -31.08 13.75
C ARG A 242 31.67 -31.12 12.46
N GLU A 243 31.06 -31.50 11.33
CA GLU A 243 31.71 -31.51 10.02
C GLU A 243 32.14 -30.10 9.59
N GLU A 244 31.35 -29.07 9.90
CA GLU A 244 31.71 -27.68 9.62
C GLU A 244 32.84 -27.17 10.53
N THR A 245 32.80 -27.52 11.82
CA THR A 245 33.88 -27.16 12.77
C THR A 245 35.20 -27.82 12.36
N SER A 246 35.19 -29.09 11.95
CA SER A 246 36.39 -29.75 11.43
C SER A 246 36.89 -29.15 10.11
N ALA A 247 35.99 -28.67 9.25
CA ALA A 247 36.37 -28.00 8.00
C ALA A 247 36.99 -26.61 8.22
N LEU A 248 36.73 -25.99 9.38
CA LEU A 248 37.35 -24.74 9.82
C LEU A 248 38.74 -24.98 10.44
N ASP A 249 38.96 -26.13 11.08
CA ASP A 249 40.25 -26.51 11.69
C ASP A 249 41.30 -27.01 10.67
N ASP A 250 40.86 -27.57 9.53
CA ASP A 250 41.74 -28.07 8.45
C ASP A 250 42.30 -26.97 7.51
N ASP A 251 41.92 -25.69 7.70
CA ASP A 251 42.47 -24.53 6.97
C ASP A 251 43.12 -23.51 7.93
N PRO A 252 44.43 -23.61 8.23
CA PRO A 252 45.11 -22.74 9.18
C PRO A 252 45.30 -21.29 8.70
N SER A 253 44.81 -20.93 7.50
CA SER A 253 45.04 -19.60 6.91
C SER A 253 44.00 -18.53 7.29
N SER A 254 42.96 -18.87 8.06
CA SER A 254 41.87 -17.93 8.40
C SER A 254 41.88 -17.41 9.85
N ALA A 255 42.83 -17.84 10.69
CA ALA A 255 42.84 -17.53 12.13
C ALA A 255 43.39 -16.15 12.54
N SER A 256 43.60 -15.21 11.60
CA SER A 256 44.14 -13.88 11.95
C SER A 256 43.36 -12.72 11.34
N THR A 257 42.13 -12.48 11.79
CA THR A 257 41.63 -11.09 11.87
C THR A 257 40.54 -10.99 12.94
N ARG A 258 40.92 -10.68 14.18
CA ARG A 258 39.99 -9.95 15.07
C ARG A 258 39.87 -8.53 14.51
N PRO A 259 38.68 -8.01 14.16
CA PRO A 259 38.52 -6.60 13.92
C PRO A 259 38.37 -5.92 15.29
N ASP A 260 39.37 -5.13 15.67
CA ASP A 260 39.28 -4.17 16.75
C ASP A 260 38.07 -3.25 16.54
N LEU A 261 37.36 -2.99 17.64
CA LEU A 261 36.30 -1.99 17.75
C LEU A 261 36.89 -0.59 17.50
N LEU A 262 36.84 -0.13 16.25
CA LEU A 262 37.08 1.27 15.90
C LEU A 262 35.79 1.93 15.44
N ALA A 263 35.44 2.99 16.16
CA ALA A 263 34.29 3.85 15.92
C ALA A 263 34.24 4.36 14.46
N PRO A 264 33.03 4.60 13.90
CA PRO A 264 32.91 5.02 12.52
C PRO A 264 33.47 6.44 12.31
N PRO A 265 34.20 6.70 11.21
CA PRO A 265 34.56 8.05 10.84
C PRO A 265 33.32 8.79 10.34
N ALA A 266 33.20 10.04 10.78
CA ALA A 266 32.28 11.01 10.20
C ALA A 266 32.80 11.42 8.81
N ASP A 267 31.95 11.35 7.79
CA ASP A 267 32.27 11.88 6.45
C ASP A 267 30.98 12.18 5.66
N PRO A 268 31.05 13.01 4.60
CA PRO A 268 30.24 14.22 4.52
C PRO A 268 29.05 14.08 3.57
N ALA A 269 28.19 15.09 3.68
CA ALA A 269 27.07 15.36 2.77
C ALA A 269 27.42 15.05 1.30
N SER A 270 26.73 14.08 0.72
CA SER A 270 26.58 13.97 -0.72
C SER A 270 25.14 13.61 -1.08
N THR A 271 24.53 14.59 -1.73
CA THR A 271 23.24 14.60 -2.38
C THR A 271 23.20 13.51 -3.45
N PHE A 272 22.28 12.55 -3.36
CA PHE A 272 21.92 11.70 -4.49
C PHE A 272 20.41 11.48 -4.55
N SER A 273 19.81 12.17 -5.52
CA SER A 273 18.55 11.82 -6.14
C SER A 273 18.79 10.61 -7.04
N THR A 274 18.30 9.44 -6.65
CA THR A 274 18.16 8.28 -7.55
C THR A 274 16.84 7.58 -7.25
N GLN A 275 15.93 7.60 -8.22
CA GLN A 275 14.57 7.03 -8.12
C GLN A 275 14.57 5.52 -7.81
N PRO A 276 13.75 5.06 -6.85
CA PRO A 276 13.32 3.66 -6.77
C PRO A 276 11.78 3.59 -6.77
N SER A 277 11.14 3.16 -7.85
CA SER A 277 9.70 2.84 -7.78
C SER A 277 9.25 1.72 -8.72
N SER A 278 9.83 1.59 -9.92
CA SER A 278 9.43 0.53 -10.86
C SER A 278 9.97 -0.86 -10.52
N GLU A 279 11.16 -0.94 -9.92
CA GLU A 279 11.76 -2.21 -9.50
C GLU A 279 11.13 -2.74 -8.21
N GLU A 280 10.83 -1.89 -7.22
CA GLU A 280 10.14 -2.31 -5.99
C GLU A 280 8.73 -2.86 -6.27
N GLU A 281 7.98 -2.22 -7.16
CA GLU A 281 6.67 -2.74 -7.60
C GLU A 281 6.81 -4.07 -8.34
N HIS A 282 7.88 -4.24 -9.12
CA HIS A 282 8.13 -5.49 -9.80
C HIS A 282 8.51 -6.60 -8.83
N VAL A 283 9.30 -6.28 -7.80
CA VAL A 283 9.69 -7.17 -6.72
C VAL A 283 8.45 -7.56 -5.91
N GLN A 284 7.59 -6.61 -5.54
CA GLN A 284 6.31 -6.86 -4.86
C GLN A 284 5.35 -7.71 -5.69
N ALA A 285 5.16 -7.39 -6.99
CA ALA A 285 4.29 -8.15 -7.89
C ALA A 285 4.83 -9.57 -8.17
N THR A 286 6.15 -9.74 -8.23
CA THR A 286 6.80 -11.05 -8.43
C THR A 286 6.71 -11.91 -7.16
N ALA A 287 6.85 -11.31 -5.99
CA ALA A 287 6.63 -11.99 -4.71
C ALA A 287 5.15 -12.39 -4.52
N LEU A 288 4.20 -11.52 -4.87
CA LEU A 288 2.77 -11.84 -4.89
C LEU A 288 2.43 -12.97 -5.89
N ARG A 289 3.13 -13.03 -7.03
CA ARG A 289 3.02 -14.14 -8.01
C ARG A 289 3.48 -15.47 -7.42
N GLN A 290 4.64 -15.51 -6.75
CA GLN A 290 5.13 -16.74 -6.12
C GLN A 290 4.17 -17.24 -5.03
N ARG A 291 3.58 -16.30 -4.26
CA ARG A 291 2.58 -16.55 -3.22
C ARG A 291 1.28 -17.21 -3.71
N ARG A 292 0.74 -16.82 -4.87
CA ARG A 292 -0.45 -17.47 -5.46
C ARG A 292 -0.15 -18.77 -6.19
N VAL A 293 1.03 -18.90 -6.79
CA VAL A 293 1.43 -20.13 -7.47
C VAL A 293 1.65 -21.27 -6.48
N SER A 294 2.19 -20.99 -5.28
CA SER A 294 2.27 -21.99 -4.21
C SER A 294 0.88 -22.42 -3.71
N GLY A 295 -0.06 -21.47 -3.56
CA GLY A 295 -1.46 -21.77 -3.19
C GLY A 295 -2.30 -22.46 -4.27
N ARG A 296 -1.92 -22.37 -5.55
CA ARG A 296 -2.65 -22.95 -6.70
C ARG A 296 -2.00 -24.21 -7.26
N ARG A 297 -0.91 -24.71 -6.70
CA ARG A 297 -0.33 -26.01 -7.06
C ARG A 297 -1.22 -27.13 -6.50
N ARG A 298 -2.43 -27.22 -7.04
CA ARG A 298 -3.41 -28.25 -6.73
C ARG A 298 -3.07 -29.49 -7.54
N SER A 299 -2.86 -30.60 -6.81
CA SER A 299 -3.40 -31.93 -7.11
C SER A 299 -3.19 -32.45 -8.54
N ASN A 300 -2.16 -33.29 -8.68
CA ASN A 300 -2.03 -34.46 -9.57
C ASN A 300 -0.61 -34.50 -10.18
N SER A 301 0.35 -34.88 -9.35
CA SER A 301 1.58 -35.52 -9.80
C SER A 301 2.22 -36.16 -8.56
N PRO A 302 2.57 -37.46 -8.59
CA PRO A 302 3.52 -38.01 -7.64
C PRO A 302 4.82 -37.19 -7.74
N LEU A 303 5.54 -37.11 -6.63
CA LEU A 303 6.91 -36.60 -6.51
C LEU A 303 7.70 -36.69 -7.83
N LYS A 304 7.74 -35.60 -8.60
CA LYS A 304 8.81 -35.44 -9.59
C LYS A 304 9.99 -34.86 -8.82
N HIS A 305 10.97 -35.73 -8.55
CA HIS A 305 12.29 -35.42 -8.04
C HIS A 305 12.81 -34.12 -8.68
N LYS A 306 12.71 -33.02 -7.95
CA LYS A 306 13.65 -31.91 -8.11
C LYS A 306 14.78 -32.24 -7.14
N ALA A 307 16.02 -32.24 -7.65
CA ALA A 307 17.22 -32.41 -6.85
C ALA A 307 17.12 -31.58 -5.57
N VAL A 308 17.45 -32.23 -4.44
CA VAL A 308 17.49 -31.63 -3.11
C VAL A 308 18.35 -30.36 -3.20
N PRO A 309 17.81 -29.16 -2.93
CA PRO A 309 18.66 -27.99 -2.81
C PRO A 309 19.48 -28.18 -1.52
N ALA A 310 20.78 -28.49 -1.67
CA ALA A 310 21.72 -28.79 -0.58
C ALA A 310 21.43 -27.96 0.68
N LEU A 311 21.30 -28.59 1.87
CA LEU A 311 21.14 -27.86 3.13
C LEU A 311 22.29 -26.85 3.27
N SER A 312 21.97 -25.62 3.65
CA SER A 312 23.01 -24.65 3.99
C SER A 312 23.67 -25.07 5.30
N LYS A 313 24.97 -24.77 5.40
CA LYS A 313 25.84 -25.04 6.53
C LYS A 313 25.22 -24.58 7.87
N PRO A 314 25.15 -25.43 8.91
CA PRO A 314 24.48 -25.12 10.18
C PRO A 314 25.30 -24.17 11.06
N ASN A 315 24.67 -23.09 11.55
CA ASN A 315 25.32 -22.21 12.53
C ASN A 315 25.33 -22.89 13.92
N PRO A 316 26.50 -23.12 14.57
CA PRO A 316 26.59 -23.78 15.88
C PRO A 316 25.87 -23.03 17.02
N GLU A 317 25.65 -21.72 16.87
CA GLU A 317 24.96 -20.87 17.86
C GLU A 317 23.42 -20.97 17.78
N GLU A 318 22.86 -21.65 16.77
CA GLU A 318 21.42 -21.65 16.50
C GLU A 318 20.82 -23.05 16.68
N GLU A 319 20.61 -23.46 17.94
CA GLU A 319 19.98 -24.74 18.27
C GLU A 319 18.54 -24.79 17.71
N PRO A 320 18.14 -25.85 16.96
CA PRO A 320 16.80 -25.97 16.40
C PRO A 320 15.75 -25.98 17.52
N ARG A 321 14.76 -25.08 17.46
CA ARG A 321 13.68 -24.99 18.46
C ARG A 321 12.89 -26.30 18.51
N GLU A 322 12.41 -26.67 19.69
CA GLU A 322 11.60 -27.88 19.90
C GLU A 322 10.37 -27.96 18.96
N GLY A 323 10.10 -29.15 18.44
CA GLY A 323 8.95 -29.45 17.58
C GLY A 323 9.29 -29.58 16.10
N VAL A 324 8.44 -29.07 15.20
CA VAL A 324 8.54 -29.31 13.75
C VAL A 324 9.80 -28.68 13.12
N GLU A 325 10.35 -27.64 13.75
CA GLU A 325 11.58 -26.97 13.31
C GLU A 325 12.82 -27.88 13.45
N THR A 326 12.85 -28.83 14.41
CA THR A 326 13.95 -29.80 14.49
C THR A 326 13.94 -30.75 13.30
N LEU A 327 12.75 -31.14 12.83
CA LEU A 327 12.54 -32.11 11.75
C LEU A 327 12.98 -31.59 10.38
N THR A 328 13.32 -30.31 10.23
CA THR A 328 13.89 -29.78 8.98
C THR A 328 15.28 -30.35 8.67
N TRP A 329 15.97 -30.85 9.69
CA TRP A 329 17.30 -31.48 9.58
C TRP A 329 17.25 -33.00 9.50
N HIS A 330 16.06 -33.58 9.37
CA HIS A 330 15.89 -35.03 9.34
C HIS A 330 16.59 -35.66 8.11
N PRO A 331 17.31 -36.78 8.26
CA PRO A 331 18.09 -37.38 7.17
C PRO A 331 17.26 -37.97 6.03
N GLN A 332 15.97 -38.26 6.27
CA GLN A 332 15.07 -38.80 5.23
C GLN A 332 14.54 -37.70 4.29
N GLU A 333 14.67 -37.94 2.98
CA GLU A 333 14.29 -37.02 1.90
C GLU A 333 12.80 -36.63 1.85
N ARG A 334 11.92 -37.33 2.56
CA ARG A 334 10.48 -37.04 2.60
C ARG A 334 10.06 -36.16 3.78
N ILE A 335 10.76 -36.26 4.91
CA ILE A 335 10.39 -35.59 6.17
C ILE A 335 10.88 -34.15 6.18
N ALA A 336 12.16 -33.92 5.86
CA ALA A 336 12.76 -32.59 5.86
C ALA A 336 12.02 -31.55 4.99
N PRO A 337 11.70 -31.81 3.70
CA PRO A 337 11.01 -30.80 2.87
C PRO A 337 9.58 -30.53 3.33
N LEU A 338 8.94 -31.52 3.95
CA LEU A 338 7.57 -31.41 4.42
C LEU A 338 7.52 -30.63 5.75
N ALA A 339 8.49 -30.85 6.64
CA ALA A 339 8.73 -30.02 7.82
C ALA A 339 9.06 -28.56 7.45
N MET A 340 9.91 -28.33 6.45
CA MET A 340 10.20 -26.99 5.93
C MET A 340 8.94 -26.29 5.39
N ALA A 341 8.11 -27.02 4.62
CA ALA A 341 6.85 -26.47 4.10
C ALA A 341 5.88 -26.07 5.22
N ILE A 342 5.82 -26.83 6.31
CA ILE A 342 5.00 -26.51 7.48
C ILE A 342 5.53 -25.27 8.21
N CYS A 343 6.85 -25.17 8.42
CA CYS A 343 7.46 -23.99 9.04
C CYS A 343 7.20 -22.73 8.21
N ASP A 344 7.39 -22.83 6.89
CA ASP A 344 7.09 -21.75 5.94
C ASP A 344 5.62 -21.31 5.98
N ALA A 345 4.71 -22.27 6.09
CA ALA A 345 3.29 -21.99 6.20
C ALA A 345 2.96 -21.30 7.53
N LYS A 346 3.57 -21.74 8.64
CA LYS A 346 3.38 -21.18 9.99
C LYS A 346 3.87 -19.74 10.07
N ASP A 347 5.02 -19.44 9.48
CA ASP A 347 5.55 -18.08 9.36
C ASP A 347 4.64 -17.19 8.52
N ALA A 348 4.11 -17.72 7.41
CA ALA A 348 3.21 -16.98 6.54
C ALA A 348 1.84 -16.68 7.17
N LEU A 349 1.40 -17.51 8.14
CA LEU A 349 0.16 -17.31 8.91
C LEU A 349 0.32 -16.31 10.05
N SER A 350 1.56 -15.94 10.38
CA SER A 350 1.89 -15.08 11.51
C SER A 350 2.34 -13.69 11.02
N SER A 351 2.13 -12.66 11.83
CA SER A 351 2.63 -11.32 11.56
C SER A 351 4.10 -11.20 11.95
N GLY A 352 4.91 -10.51 11.14
CA GLY A 352 6.33 -10.27 11.45
C GLY A 352 6.57 -9.10 12.42
N GLY A 353 5.52 -8.57 13.05
CA GLY A 353 5.61 -7.37 13.89
C GLY A 353 6.02 -7.68 15.33
N LYS A 354 5.61 -6.84 16.29
CA LYS A 354 5.96 -7.01 17.71
C LYS A 354 4.96 -7.91 18.42
N GLU A 355 3.69 -7.85 18.03
CA GLU A 355 2.61 -8.59 18.70
C GLU A 355 2.45 -10.02 18.15
N ASN A 356 3.06 -10.33 16.99
CA ASN A 356 3.08 -11.66 16.36
C ASN A 356 1.69 -12.33 16.32
N ILE A 357 0.72 -11.58 15.78
CA ILE A 357 -0.66 -12.02 15.63
C ILE A 357 -0.70 -13.11 14.56
N SER A 358 -1.26 -14.26 14.91
CA SER A 358 -1.40 -15.40 14.00
C SER A 358 -2.85 -15.62 13.57
N PHE A 359 -3.05 -16.10 12.35
CA PHE A 359 -4.34 -16.58 11.92
C PHE A 359 -4.68 -17.91 12.64
N PRO A 360 -5.90 -18.13 13.16
CA PRO A 360 -7.13 -17.34 12.98
C PRO A 360 -7.46 -16.36 14.11
N GLN A 361 -6.53 -16.07 15.02
CA GLN A 361 -6.78 -15.21 16.19
C GLN A 361 -7.14 -13.76 15.79
N ASN A 362 -6.70 -13.33 14.61
CA ASN A 362 -7.01 -12.01 14.06
C ASN A 362 -8.49 -11.84 13.66
N VAL A 363 -9.28 -12.91 13.48
CA VAL A 363 -10.65 -12.85 12.96
C VAL A 363 -11.65 -12.47 14.08
N THR A 364 -11.51 -11.26 14.61
CA THR A 364 -12.36 -10.70 15.66
C THR A 364 -13.06 -9.42 15.17
N PHE A 365 -14.18 -9.09 15.80
CA PHE A 365 -14.89 -7.84 15.50
C PHE A 365 -14.05 -6.61 15.83
N LEU A 366 -13.29 -6.65 16.93
CA LEU A 366 -12.42 -5.55 17.35
C LEU A 366 -11.27 -5.31 16.38
N ASN A 367 -10.64 -6.39 15.87
CA ASN A 367 -9.59 -6.25 14.87
C ASN A 367 -10.11 -5.64 13.56
N PHE A 368 -11.31 -6.06 13.11
CA PHE A 368 -11.93 -5.47 11.93
C PHE A 368 -12.34 -4.01 12.15
N LEU A 369 -12.89 -3.66 13.32
CA LEU A 369 -13.26 -2.28 13.65
C LEU A 369 -12.04 -1.36 13.71
N ASP A 370 -10.92 -1.83 14.28
CA ASP A 370 -9.66 -1.10 14.25
C ASP A 370 -9.20 -0.88 12.80
N TYR A 371 -9.18 -1.90 11.95
CA TYR A 371 -8.87 -1.76 10.52
C TYR A 371 -9.81 -0.79 9.79
N LEU A 372 -11.09 -0.75 10.16
CA LEU A 372 -12.08 0.16 9.59
C LEU A 372 -11.72 1.62 9.83
N LEU A 373 -11.10 1.93 10.97
CA LEU A 373 -10.64 3.28 11.33
C LEU A 373 -9.23 3.60 10.84
N VAL A 374 -8.35 2.61 10.68
CA VAL A 374 -6.98 2.84 10.19
C VAL A 374 -7.04 3.42 8.76
N PRO A 375 -6.31 4.52 8.46
CA PRO A 375 -6.36 5.21 7.17
C PRO A 375 -5.59 4.48 6.04
N THR A 376 -5.85 3.19 5.86
CA THR A 376 -5.31 2.35 4.78
C THR A 376 -6.42 1.51 4.16
N LEU A 377 -6.27 1.17 2.88
CA LEU A 377 -7.21 0.31 2.15
C LEU A 377 -6.74 -1.14 2.04
N VAL A 378 -5.55 -1.45 2.56
CA VAL A 378 -4.99 -2.79 2.55
C VAL A 378 -4.93 -3.35 3.96
N TYR A 379 -5.73 -4.39 4.19
CA TYR A 379 -5.72 -5.18 5.42
C TYR A 379 -4.41 -5.97 5.54
N GLU A 380 -3.75 -5.84 6.69
CA GLU A 380 -2.63 -6.67 7.12
C GLU A 380 -2.88 -7.11 8.58
N LEU A 381 -2.24 -8.20 8.99
CA LEU A 381 -2.42 -8.78 10.33
C LEU A 381 -1.99 -7.82 11.45
N GLU A 382 -0.97 -7.02 11.18
CA GLU A 382 -0.40 -6.09 12.14
C GLU A 382 0.05 -4.82 11.42
N TYR A 383 -0.19 -3.67 12.07
CA TYR A 383 0.22 -2.36 11.60
C TYR A 383 1.25 -1.76 12.55
N PRO A 384 2.22 -0.98 12.06
CA PRO A 384 3.14 -0.27 12.93
C PRO A 384 2.37 0.82 13.70
N ARG A 385 2.56 0.83 15.03
CA ARG A 385 1.87 1.74 15.96
C ARG A 385 2.82 2.70 16.66
N THR A 386 2.32 3.90 16.92
CA THR A 386 2.91 4.89 17.82
C THR A 386 2.62 4.53 19.28
N LYS A 387 3.48 4.98 20.20
CA LYS A 387 3.35 4.67 21.64
C LYS A 387 2.15 5.39 22.28
N THR A 388 1.94 6.66 21.92
CA THR A 388 0.97 7.56 22.55
C THR A 388 0.27 8.41 21.50
N ILE A 389 -0.96 8.82 21.78
CA ILE A 389 -1.73 9.78 20.97
C ILE A 389 -1.31 11.20 21.39
N ARG A 390 -1.05 12.08 20.41
CA ARG A 390 -0.70 13.49 20.62
C ARG A 390 -1.95 14.37 20.42
N PRO A 391 -2.66 14.78 21.50
CA PRO A 391 -3.95 15.46 21.37
C PRO A 391 -3.83 16.84 20.70
N LEU A 392 -2.75 17.59 20.97
CA LEU A 392 -2.50 18.87 20.32
C LEU A 392 -2.32 18.72 18.80
N TYR A 393 -1.69 17.63 18.35
CA TYR A 393 -1.55 17.34 16.92
C TYR A 393 -2.92 17.05 16.28
N VAL A 394 -3.78 16.31 16.97
CA VAL A 394 -5.17 16.08 16.51
C VAL A 394 -5.92 17.40 16.41
N LEU A 395 -5.88 18.23 17.46
CA LEU A 395 -6.54 19.54 17.48
C LEU A 395 -6.04 20.45 16.36
N GLU A 396 -4.71 20.54 16.16
CA GLU A 396 -4.08 21.33 15.10
C GLU A 396 -4.57 20.89 13.72
N LYS A 397 -4.58 19.59 13.44
CA LYS A 397 -5.06 19.05 12.15
C LYS A 397 -6.57 19.21 11.98
N THR A 398 -7.36 19.06 13.04
CA THR A 398 -8.81 19.31 13.01
C THR A 398 -9.13 20.77 12.71
N LEU A 399 -8.43 21.72 13.34
CA LEU A 399 -8.54 23.15 13.03
C LEU A 399 -8.13 23.43 11.57
N ALA A 400 -7.03 22.82 11.11
CA ALA A 400 -6.59 22.95 9.73
C ALA A 400 -7.63 22.40 8.73
N THR A 401 -8.32 21.30 9.04
CA THR A 401 -9.44 20.77 8.25
C THR A 401 -10.54 21.81 8.10
N PHE A 402 -11.06 22.34 9.21
CA PHE A 402 -12.16 23.32 9.16
C PHE A 402 -11.74 24.64 8.49
N GLY A 403 -10.56 25.16 8.81
CA GLY A 403 -10.06 26.40 8.21
C GLY A 403 -9.83 26.28 6.69
N THR A 404 -9.21 25.18 6.25
CA THR A 404 -9.00 24.92 4.81
C THR A 404 -10.33 24.66 4.10
N PHE A 405 -11.27 23.99 4.77
CA PHE A 405 -12.61 23.76 4.22
C PHE A 405 -13.37 25.07 4.03
N THR A 406 -13.30 26.01 4.99
CA THR A 406 -13.87 27.35 4.83
C THR A 406 -13.26 28.07 3.63
N LEU A 407 -11.93 28.01 3.44
CA LEU A 407 -11.27 28.58 2.26
C LEU A 407 -11.75 27.93 0.96
N LEU A 408 -11.93 26.61 0.94
CA LEU A 408 -12.48 25.89 -0.21
C LEU A 408 -13.89 26.41 -0.56
N VAL A 409 -14.78 26.55 0.42
CA VAL A 409 -16.13 27.06 0.20
C VAL A 409 -16.10 28.51 -0.32
N LEU A 410 -15.24 29.36 0.25
CA LEU A 410 -15.05 30.73 -0.22
C LEU A 410 -14.63 30.77 -1.69
N ILE A 411 -13.67 29.94 -2.08
CA ILE A 411 -13.19 29.90 -3.47
C ILE A 411 -14.30 29.44 -4.42
N VAL A 412 -15.03 28.39 -4.05
CA VAL A 412 -16.16 27.88 -4.85
C VAL A 412 -17.21 28.97 -5.04
N GLU A 413 -17.66 29.63 -3.97
CA GLU A 413 -18.74 30.61 -4.06
C GLU A 413 -18.35 31.91 -4.76
N HIS A 414 -17.08 32.33 -4.70
CA HIS A 414 -16.65 33.64 -5.22
C HIS A 414 -15.94 33.57 -6.57
N PHE A 415 -15.26 32.47 -6.86
CA PHE A 415 -14.43 32.37 -8.07
C PHE A 415 -14.91 31.30 -9.04
N ILE A 416 -15.65 30.27 -8.58
CA ILE A 416 -16.17 29.21 -9.45
C ILE A 416 -17.63 29.48 -9.84
N LEU A 417 -18.53 29.63 -8.87
CA LEU A 417 -19.97 29.78 -9.15
C LEU A 417 -20.30 30.99 -10.05
N PRO A 418 -19.71 32.19 -9.86
CA PRO A 418 -20.02 33.34 -10.72
C PRO A 418 -19.51 33.17 -12.15
N ASN A 419 -18.39 32.44 -12.30
CA ASN A 419 -17.68 32.21 -13.56
C ASN A 419 -18.06 30.88 -14.23
N MET A 420 -19.14 30.23 -13.78
CA MET A 420 -19.59 29.01 -14.44
C MET A 420 -19.89 29.26 -15.91
N PRO A 421 -19.65 28.26 -16.80
CA PRO A 421 -19.81 28.42 -18.23
C PRO A 421 -21.24 28.86 -18.56
N ARG A 422 -21.37 29.99 -19.24
CA ARG A 422 -22.64 30.54 -19.72
C ARG A 422 -22.72 30.39 -21.24
N SER A 423 -23.93 30.43 -21.78
CA SER A 423 -24.19 30.21 -23.21
C SER A 423 -23.62 31.31 -24.11
N ASP A 424 -23.36 32.49 -23.56
CA ASP A 424 -22.90 33.73 -24.22
C ASP A 424 -21.37 33.80 -24.41
N GLN A 425 -20.59 33.02 -23.67
CA GLN A 425 -19.12 33.03 -23.72
C GLN A 425 -18.54 31.86 -24.54
N THR A 426 -17.35 32.08 -25.11
CA THR A 426 -16.62 31.01 -25.81
C THR A 426 -16.19 29.93 -24.83
N PHE A 427 -16.21 28.68 -25.28
CA PHE A 427 -15.83 27.53 -24.45
C PHE A 427 -14.42 27.67 -23.86
N PHE A 428 -13.47 28.18 -24.66
CA PHE A 428 -12.08 28.34 -24.25
C PHE A 428 -11.91 29.41 -23.16
N ALA A 429 -12.63 30.54 -23.26
CA ALA A 429 -12.62 31.57 -22.21
C ALA A 429 -13.11 30.99 -20.87
N SER A 430 -14.23 30.25 -20.88
CA SER A 430 -14.75 29.60 -19.66
C SER A 430 -13.75 28.64 -19.02
N VAL A 431 -13.01 27.88 -19.82
CA VAL A 431 -11.99 26.94 -19.33
C VAL A 431 -10.82 27.70 -18.68
N LEU A 432 -10.37 28.80 -19.28
CA LEU A 432 -9.28 29.61 -18.73
C LEU A 432 -9.67 30.31 -17.43
N ASP A 433 -10.86 30.92 -17.37
CA ASP A 433 -11.36 31.62 -16.17
C ASP A 433 -11.49 30.67 -14.97
N LEU A 434 -11.78 29.40 -15.23
CA LEU A 434 -11.95 28.37 -14.22
C LEU A 434 -10.66 27.60 -13.89
N ALA A 435 -9.61 27.69 -14.71
CA ALA A 435 -8.40 26.89 -14.55
C ALA A 435 -7.69 27.11 -13.20
N LEU A 436 -7.48 28.38 -12.82
CA LEU A 436 -6.80 28.71 -11.58
C LEU A 436 -7.66 28.40 -10.34
N PRO A 437 -8.95 28.78 -10.27
CA PRO A 437 -9.83 28.39 -9.17
C PRO A 437 -9.92 26.87 -8.96
N PHE A 438 -10.08 26.08 -10.02
CA PHE A 438 -10.11 24.61 -9.89
C PHE A 438 -8.77 24.02 -9.45
N CYS A 439 -7.65 24.56 -9.93
CA CYS A 439 -6.32 24.13 -9.49
C CYS A 439 -6.13 24.36 -7.99
N VAL A 440 -6.52 25.54 -7.48
CA VAL A 440 -6.45 25.83 -6.04
C VAL A 440 -7.39 24.92 -5.25
N CYS A 441 -8.64 24.75 -5.68
CA CYS A 441 -9.58 23.82 -5.02
C CYS A 441 -9.04 22.39 -4.96
N TYR A 442 -8.41 21.92 -6.03
CA TYR A 442 -7.77 20.60 -6.08
C TYR A 442 -6.66 20.45 -5.03
N LEU A 443 -5.78 21.45 -4.91
CA LEU A 443 -4.73 21.47 -3.88
C LEU A 443 -5.30 21.50 -2.46
N LEU A 444 -6.37 22.26 -2.23
CA LEU A 444 -7.04 22.34 -0.92
C LEU A 444 -7.73 21.03 -0.55
N ILE A 445 -8.46 20.41 -1.48
CA ILE A 445 -9.10 19.10 -1.26
C ILE A 445 -8.05 18.04 -0.93
N PHE A 446 -6.92 18.06 -1.65
CA PHE A 446 -5.80 17.18 -1.35
C PHE A 446 -5.27 17.36 0.06
N PHE A 447 -5.01 18.61 0.45
CA PHE A 447 -4.52 18.92 1.79
C PHE A 447 -5.52 18.49 2.86
N ILE A 448 -6.81 18.79 2.68
CA ILE A 448 -7.89 18.41 3.60
C ILE A 448 -7.93 16.89 3.79
N ILE A 449 -7.93 16.12 2.70
CA ILE A 449 -8.05 14.66 2.78
C ILE A 449 -6.76 14.06 3.33
N PHE A 450 -5.65 14.23 2.62
CA PHE A 450 -4.44 13.45 2.86
C PHE A 450 -3.58 13.98 3.99
N GLU A 451 -3.55 15.30 4.18
CA GLU A 451 -2.67 15.92 5.18
C GLU A 451 -3.39 16.25 6.49
N ALA A 452 -4.70 16.52 6.45
CA ALA A 452 -5.47 16.81 7.65
C ALA A 452 -6.25 15.59 8.15
N ILE A 453 -7.26 15.13 7.40
CA ILE A 453 -8.20 14.08 7.85
C ILE A 453 -7.49 12.74 8.07
N LEU A 454 -6.73 12.23 7.10
CA LEU A 454 -6.06 10.93 7.27
C LEU A 454 -5.06 10.93 8.42
N ASN A 455 -4.37 12.05 8.67
CA ASN A 455 -3.46 12.19 9.80
C ASN A 455 -4.18 12.23 11.15
N VAL A 456 -5.40 12.79 11.22
CA VAL A 456 -6.25 12.71 12.42
C VAL A 456 -6.62 11.24 12.71
N PHE A 457 -7.11 10.51 11.70
CA PHE A 457 -7.41 9.08 11.85
C PHE A 457 -6.17 8.25 12.18
N ALA A 458 -5.01 8.57 11.59
CA ALA A 458 -3.75 7.91 11.89
C ALA A 458 -3.33 8.10 13.35
N GLU A 459 -3.43 9.32 13.86
CA GLU A 459 -3.08 9.62 15.25
C GLU A 459 -4.07 8.96 16.23
N MET A 460 -5.39 9.04 15.97
CA MET A 460 -6.41 8.40 16.82
C MET A 460 -6.26 6.87 16.88
N THR A 461 -5.94 6.24 15.75
CA THR A 461 -5.69 4.79 15.69
C THR A 461 -4.25 4.42 16.06
N ARG A 462 -3.40 5.38 16.44
CA ARG A 462 -1.96 5.19 16.66
C ARG A 462 -1.21 4.64 15.45
N PHE A 463 -1.77 4.66 14.24
CA PHE A 463 -1.10 4.23 13.03
C PHE A 463 0.11 5.12 12.70
N SER A 464 1.28 4.50 12.51
CA SER A 464 2.54 5.23 12.34
C SER A 464 3.03 5.33 10.89
N ASP A 465 2.42 4.64 9.93
CA ASP A 465 2.80 4.79 8.51
C ASP A 465 1.96 5.90 7.86
N ARG A 466 2.47 7.13 7.88
CA ARG A 466 1.73 8.32 7.42
C ARG A 466 2.11 8.73 6.00
N ALA A 467 2.70 7.83 5.23
CA ALA A 467 3.01 8.07 3.82
C ALA A 467 1.77 7.87 2.92
N PHE A 468 0.73 8.69 3.12
CA PHE A 468 -0.49 8.65 2.32
C PHE A 468 -0.29 9.18 0.89
N TYR A 469 0.75 10.00 0.71
CA TYR A 469 1.17 10.59 -0.54
C TYR A 469 2.69 10.77 -0.55
N SER A 470 3.25 11.05 -1.72
CA SER A 470 4.65 11.42 -1.94
C SER A 470 4.74 12.79 -2.60
N ASP A 471 5.93 13.22 -3.00
CA ASP A 471 6.25 14.47 -3.70
C ASP A 471 5.70 14.50 -5.15
N TRP A 472 4.39 14.28 -5.30
CA TRP A 472 3.73 14.16 -6.60
C TRP A 472 3.78 15.45 -7.42
N TRP A 473 3.94 16.61 -6.79
CA TRP A 473 4.10 17.91 -7.46
C TRP A 473 5.38 17.99 -8.31
N ASN A 474 6.39 17.17 -7.99
CA ASN A 474 7.64 17.05 -8.75
C ASN A 474 7.57 16.00 -9.86
N SER A 475 6.39 15.39 -10.09
CA SER A 475 6.26 14.33 -11.09
C SER A 475 6.57 14.86 -12.50
N THR A 476 7.31 14.08 -13.27
CA THR A 476 7.67 14.41 -14.65
C THR A 476 6.77 13.73 -15.68
N SER A 477 5.93 12.78 -15.21
CA SER A 477 4.98 12.05 -16.03
C SER A 477 3.70 11.72 -15.25
N PHE A 478 2.61 11.46 -15.98
CA PHE A 478 1.34 11.04 -15.40
C PHE A 478 1.40 9.67 -14.70
N ASP A 479 2.33 8.79 -15.10
CA ASP A 479 2.50 7.49 -14.43
C ASP A 479 3.22 7.61 -13.09
N GLU A 480 4.14 8.58 -12.95
CA GLU A 480 4.75 8.89 -11.67
C GLU A 480 3.73 9.53 -10.72
N PHE A 481 2.94 10.48 -11.24
CA PHE A 481 1.87 11.13 -10.49
C PHE A 481 0.85 10.13 -9.92
N SER A 482 0.38 9.17 -10.72
CA SER A 482 -0.63 8.20 -10.28
C SER A 482 -0.16 7.29 -9.13
N ARG A 483 1.14 7.05 -9.02
CA ARG A 483 1.76 6.31 -7.90
C ARG A 483 1.90 7.15 -6.64
N LYS A 484 2.19 8.45 -6.78
CA LYS A 484 2.55 9.34 -5.67
C LYS A 484 1.38 10.08 -5.04
N TRP A 485 0.32 10.38 -5.79
CA TRP A 485 -0.79 11.23 -5.33
C TRP A 485 -1.64 10.60 -4.22
N ASN A 486 -2.18 9.40 -4.47
CA ASN A 486 -3.06 8.69 -3.54
C ASN A 486 -2.51 7.28 -3.33
N ARG A 487 -1.52 7.17 -2.44
CA ARG A 487 -0.84 5.89 -2.16
C ARG A 487 -1.81 4.83 -1.64
N PRO A 488 -2.77 5.09 -0.73
CA PRO A 488 -3.73 4.09 -0.28
C PRO A 488 -4.48 3.39 -1.42
N VAL A 489 -5.03 4.15 -2.37
CA VAL A 489 -5.76 3.60 -3.53
C VAL A 489 -4.79 2.92 -4.49
N HIS A 490 -3.64 3.53 -4.76
CA HIS A 490 -2.62 2.94 -5.63
C HIS A 490 -2.16 1.57 -5.11
N THR A 491 -1.83 1.46 -3.82
CA THR A 491 -1.42 0.22 -3.17
C THR A 491 -2.54 -0.84 -3.18
N PHE A 492 -3.80 -0.42 -3.02
CA PHE A 492 -4.94 -1.32 -3.17
C PHE A 492 -5.04 -1.89 -4.60
N LEU A 493 -5.00 -1.03 -5.62
CA LEU A 493 -5.05 -1.44 -7.03
C LEU A 493 -3.86 -2.32 -7.41
N LEU A 494 -2.65 -1.97 -6.96
CA LEU A 494 -1.44 -2.73 -7.21
C LEU A 494 -1.58 -4.17 -6.66
N ARG A 495 -2.03 -4.31 -5.41
CA ARG A 495 -2.15 -5.61 -4.75
C ARG A 495 -3.31 -6.46 -5.28
N HIS A 496 -4.51 -5.88 -5.34
CA HIS A 496 -5.73 -6.66 -5.57
C HIS A 496 -6.12 -6.76 -7.04
N VAL A 497 -5.71 -5.80 -7.88
CA VAL A 497 -6.07 -5.77 -9.30
C VAL A 497 -4.87 -6.12 -10.16
N TYR A 498 -3.80 -5.33 -10.12
CA TYR A 498 -2.63 -5.50 -10.99
C TYR A 498 -1.91 -6.83 -10.75
N ALA A 499 -1.48 -7.11 -9.51
CA ALA A 499 -0.78 -8.35 -9.18
C ALA A 499 -1.67 -9.58 -9.36
N THR A 500 -2.97 -9.46 -9.06
CA THR A 500 -3.97 -10.51 -9.35
C THR A 500 -4.06 -10.81 -10.84
N THR A 501 -4.10 -9.77 -11.68
CA THR A 501 -4.24 -9.91 -13.13
C THR A 501 -3.04 -10.65 -13.73
N ILE A 502 -1.83 -10.29 -13.30
CA ILE A 502 -0.59 -10.93 -13.73
C ILE A 502 -0.50 -12.38 -13.22
N SER A 503 -0.79 -12.62 -11.95
CA SER A 503 -0.62 -13.95 -11.35
C SER A 503 -1.69 -14.96 -11.78
N THR A 504 -2.96 -14.54 -11.87
CA THR A 504 -4.09 -15.42 -12.16
C THR A 504 -4.30 -15.62 -13.66
N TYR A 505 -4.23 -14.55 -14.45
CA TYR A 505 -4.50 -14.58 -15.90
C TYR A 505 -3.24 -14.61 -16.77
N ARG A 506 -2.03 -14.50 -16.16
CA ARG A 506 -0.73 -14.52 -16.87
C ARG A 506 -0.63 -13.49 -18.00
N LEU A 507 -1.30 -12.36 -17.85
CA LEU A 507 -1.28 -11.28 -18.84
C LEU A 507 0.05 -10.50 -18.82
N SER A 508 0.33 -9.81 -19.93
CA SER A 508 1.50 -8.95 -20.07
C SER A 508 1.45 -7.76 -19.10
N LYS A 509 2.61 -7.16 -18.79
CA LYS A 509 2.71 -5.96 -17.94
C LYS A 509 1.85 -4.80 -18.47
N PHE A 510 1.83 -4.62 -19.79
CA PHE A 510 1.03 -3.59 -20.45
C PHE A 510 -0.47 -3.86 -20.31
N SER A 511 -0.91 -5.09 -20.57
CA SER A 511 -2.32 -5.48 -20.43
C SER A 511 -2.81 -5.36 -18.98
N ALA A 512 -1.97 -5.73 -18.00
CA ALA A 512 -2.32 -5.58 -16.59
C ALA A 512 -2.43 -4.10 -16.16
N ALA A 513 -1.53 -3.23 -16.65
CA ALA A 513 -1.64 -1.79 -16.44
C ALA A 513 -2.92 -1.24 -17.09
N PHE A 514 -3.19 -1.59 -18.35
CA PHE A 514 -4.40 -1.18 -19.06
C PHE A 514 -5.68 -1.57 -18.32
N ILE A 515 -5.80 -2.82 -17.85
CA ILE A 515 -6.96 -3.28 -17.07
C ILE A 515 -7.11 -2.50 -15.77
N THR A 516 -5.99 -2.20 -15.10
CA THR A 516 -6.00 -1.43 -13.84
C THR A 516 -6.48 0.01 -14.08
N PHE A 517 -5.99 0.66 -15.14
CA PHE A 517 -6.45 2.00 -15.55
C PHE A 517 -7.91 2.00 -16.00
N LEU A 518 -8.34 0.99 -16.77
CA LEU A 518 -9.71 0.83 -17.23
C LEU A 518 -10.69 0.70 -16.06
N LEU A 519 -10.36 -0.14 -15.07
CA LEU A 519 -11.16 -0.29 -13.86
C LEU A 519 -11.22 1.03 -13.07
N SER A 520 -10.09 1.71 -12.92
CA SER A 520 -10.04 3.03 -12.27
C SER A 520 -10.95 4.03 -13.00
N ALA A 521 -10.87 4.11 -14.32
CA ALA A 521 -11.70 5.00 -15.14
C ALA A 521 -13.19 4.70 -15.01
N ALA A 522 -13.58 3.43 -15.00
CA ALA A 522 -14.97 3.03 -14.81
C ALA A 522 -15.50 3.45 -13.42
N VAL A 523 -14.71 3.31 -12.36
CA VAL A 523 -15.11 3.72 -11.00
C VAL A 523 -15.21 5.25 -10.89
N HIS A 524 -14.30 6.01 -11.51
CA HIS A 524 -14.40 7.46 -11.52
C HIS A 524 -15.63 7.96 -12.28
N GLU A 525 -15.94 7.35 -13.44
CA GLU A 525 -17.16 7.65 -14.17
C GLU A 525 -18.41 7.26 -13.37
N LEU A 526 -18.38 6.16 -12.62
CA LEU A 526 -19.48 5.77 -11.75
C LEU A 526 -19.75 6.85 -10.68
N VAL A 527 -18.70 7.42 -10.07
CA VAL A 527 -18.86 8.54 -9.14
C VAL A 527 -19.47 9.74 -9.84
N MET A 528 -18.99 10.09 -11.05
CA MET A 528 -19.56 11.20 -11.82
C MET A 528 -21.01 10.96 -12.23
N LEU A 529 -21.36 9.73 -12.60
CA LEU A 529 -22.71 9.32 -12.93
C LEU A 529 -23.65 9.55 -11.75
N VAL A 530 -23.23 9.18 -10.53
CA VAL A 530 -24.06 9.38 -9.34
C VAL A 530 -24.18 10.86 -8.97
N VAL A 531 -23.07 11.61 -9.01
CA VAL A 531 -23.02 13.04 -8.64
C VAL A 531 -23.84 13.89 -9.62
N THR A 532 -23.76 13.59 -10.93
CA THR A 532 -24.42 14.37 -11.98
C THR A 532 -25.77 13.81 -12.42
N LYS A 533 -26.11 12.59 -11.98
CA LYS A 533 -27.29 11.82 -12.40
C LYS A 533 -27.39 11.65 -13.93
N LYS A 534 -26.25 11.71 -14.65
CA LYS A 534 -26.16 11.62 -16.11
C LYS A 534 -24.99 10.72 -16.53
N VAL A 535 -25.18 9.95 -17.61
CA VAL A 535 -24.10 9.15 -18.22
C VAL A 535 -23.50 9.94 -19.38
N ARG A 536 -22.22 10.33 -19.28
CA ARG A 536 -21.55 11.11 -20.34
C ARG A 536 -20.21 10.54 -20.80
N LEU A 537 -19.51 9.81 -19.94
CA LEU A 537 -18.22 9.19 -20.22
C LEU A 537 -17.07 10.19 -20.49
N TYR A 538 -17.22 11.48 -20.21
CA TYR A 538 -16.13 12.45 -20.41
C TYR A 538 -14.97 12.18 -19.45
N LEU A 539 -15.23 11.92 -18.16
CA LEU A 539 -14.18 11.59 -17.21
C LEU A 539 -13.51 10.26 -17.58
N PHE A 540 -14.30 9.27 -17.97
CA PHE A 540 -13.80 7.99 -18.47
C PHE A 540 -12.80 8.18 -19.63
N LEU A 541 -13.21 8.92 -20.68
CA LEU A 541 -12.38 9.15 -21.86
C LEU A 541 -11.11 9.93 -21.53
N MET A 542 -11.22 10.98 -20.69
CA MET A 542 -10.05 11.76 -20.26
C MET A 542 -9.07 10.93 -19.42
N GLN A 543 -9.56 10.04 -18.55
CA GLN A 543 -8.68 9.12 -17.81
C GLN A 543 -8.01 8.10 -18.74
N MET A 544 -8.73 7.53 -19.71
CA MET A 544 -8.13 6.62 -20.69
C MET A 544 -7.10 7.33 -21.59
N ALA A 545 -7.31 8.61 -21.90
CA ALA A 545 -6.36 9.45 -22.63
C ALA A 545 -5.05 9.69 -21.86
N GLN A 546 -5.00 9.45 -20.55
CA GLN A 546 -3.75 9.50 -19.79
C GLN A 546 -2.73 8.46 -20.27
N LEU A 547 -3.17 7.29 -20.77
CA LEU A 547 -2.24 6.25 -21.26
C LEU A 547 -1.42 6.72 -22.48
N PRO A 548 -2.03 7.28 -23.55
CA PRO A 548 -1.30 7.97 -24.60
C PRO A 548 -0.39 9.11 -24.08
N LEU A 549 -0.88 9.93 -23.14
CA LEU A 549 -0.08 11.01 -22.56
C LEU A 549 1.14 10.49 -21.79
N ILE A 550 1.04 9.33 -21.13
CA ILE A 550 2.17 8.65 -20.49
C ILE A 550 3.19 8.20 -21.54
N MET A 551 2.73 7.66 -22.67
CA MET A 551 3.63 7.27 -23.77
C MET A 551 4.35 8.49 -24.35
N LEU A 552 3.64 9.62 -24.51
CA LEU A 552 4.21 10.88 -24.96
C LEU A 552 5.21 11.45 -23.93
N GLY A 553 4.89 11.41 -22.65
CA GLY A 553 5.77 11.83 -21.56
C GLY A 553 7.05 11.00 -21.45
N ARG A 554 7.08 9.79 -22.03
CA ARG A 554 8.30 8.95 -22.12
C ARG A 554 9.18 9.27 -23.33
N ALA A 555 8.78 10.25 -24.15
CA ALA A 555 9.59 10.70 -25.27
C ALA A 555 10.97 11.20 -24.80
N ARG A 556 11.95 11.11 -25.70
CA ARG A 556 13.35 11.43 -25.41
C ARG A 556 13.54 12.86 -24.89
N ILE A 557 12.71 13.80 -25.35
CA ILE A 557 12.79 15.22 -24.97
C ILE A 557 12.50 15.46 -23.49
N PHE A 558 11.47 14.81 -22.94
CA PHE A 558 11.10 14.96 -21.53
C PHE A 558 12.08 14.24 -20.60
N ARG A 559 12.67 13.14 -21.06
CA ARG A 559 13.76 12.46 -20.32
C ARG A 559 15.04 13.29 -20.27
N GLN A 560 15.33 14.04 -21.33
CA GLN A 560 16.50 14.91 -21.39
C GLN A 560 16.31 16.19 -20.56
N TYR A 561 15.08 16.70 -20.49
CA TYR A 561 14.74 17.92 -19.75
C TYR A 561 13.59 17.66 -18.77
N PRO A 562 13.88 17.17 -17.55
CA PRO A 562 12.87 16.84 -16.54
C PRO A 562 11.93 18.01 -16.18
N ALA A 563 12.44 19.24 -16.19
CA ALA A 563 11.65 20.45 -15.94
C ALA A 563 10.54 20.65 -17.00
N LEU A 564 10.80 20.32 -18.27
CA LEU A 564 9.77 20.36 -19.32
C LEU A 564 8.72 19.28 -19.11
N GLY A 565 9.11 18.10 -18.60
CA GLY A 565 8.17 17.04 -18.22
C GLY A 565 7.24 17.49 -17.08
N ASN A 566 7.79 18.13 -16.05
CA ASN A 566 7.01 18.68 -14.95
C ASN A 566 6.08 19.81 -15.40
N LEU A 567 6.54 20.72 -16.27
CA LEU A 567 5.70 21.76 -16.87
C LEU A 567 4.54 21.16 -17.67
N PHE A 568 4.82 20.16 -18.52
CA PHE A 568 3.81 19.44 -19.28
C PHE A 568 2.77 18.77 -18.37
N PHE A 569 3.23 18.14 -17.28
CA PHE A 569 2.36 17.55 -16.27
C PHE A 569 1.43 18.60 -15.64
N TRP A 570 1.96 19.74 -15.18
CA TRP A 570 1.15 20.79 -14.56
C TRP A 570 0.16 21.43 -15.53
N ILE A 571 0.55 21.67 -16.79
CA ILE A 571 -0.37 22.16 -17.82
C ILE A 571 -1.50 21.16 -18.07
N GLY A 572 -1.17 19.86 -18.16
CA GLY A 572 -2.18 18.82 -18.33
C GLY A 572 -3.12 18.70 -17.13
N LEU A 573 -2.61 18.86 -15.91
CA LEU A 573 -3.43 18.85 -14.69
C LEU A 573 -4.33 20.09 -14.59
N MET A 574 -3.79 21.28 -14.84
CA MET A 574 -4.53 22.55 -14.80
C MET A 574 -5.61 22.64 -15.87
N SER A 575 -5.40 22.05 -17.06
CA SER A 575 -6.40 22.02 -18.13
C SER A 575 -7.49 20.96 -17.90
N GLY A 576 -7.18 19.85 -17.23
CA GLY A 576 -8.10 18.73 -17.07
C GLY A 576 -9.38 19.05 -16.28
N PHE A 577 -9.24 19.65 -15.09
CA PHE A 577 -10.38 19.97 -14.22
C PHE A 577 -11.38 20.99 -14.79
N PRO A 578 -10.96 22.18 -15.27
CA PRO A 578 -11.88 23.14 -15.85
C PRO A 578 -12.52 22.63 -17.14
N LEU A 579 -11.80 21.82 -17.94
CA LEU A 579 -12.37 21.17 -19.12
C LEU A 579 -13.50 20.22 -18.72
N LEU A 580 -13.30 19.41 -17.68
CA LEU A 580 -14.31 18.51 -17.16
C LEU A 580 -15.54 19.29 -16.66
N ALA A 581 -15.33 20.35 -15.88
CA ALA A 581 -16.41 21.19 -15.40
C ALA A 581 -17.19 21.81 -16.55
N ALA A 582 -16.50 22.35 -17.56
CA ALA A 582 -17.13 22.92 -18.75
C ALA A 582 -17.97 21.88 -19.51
N LEU A 583 -17.44 20.66 -19.70
CA LEU A 583 -18.13 19.59 -20.41
C LEU A 583 -19.33 19.01 -19.64
N TYR A 584 -19.27 18.89 -18.31
CA TYR A 584 -20.38 18.36 -17.52
C TYR A 584 -21.48 19.38 -17.23
N ILE A 585 -21.14 20.68 -17.17
CA ILE A 585 -22.10 21.76 -16.88
C ILE A 585 -22.77 22.28 -18.15
N ARG A 586 -22.01 22.46 -19.26
CA ARG A 586 -22.51 23.13 -20.48
C ARG A 586 -23.20 22.19 -21.47
N CYS A 587 -22.61 21.04 -21.74
CA CYS A 587 -23.27 19.98 -22.52
C CYS A 587 -24.37 19.33 -21.65
#